data_AF-A0A6P0GLS9-F1
#
_entry.id   AF-A0A6P0GLS9-F1
#
_cell.length_a   1.000
_cell.length_b   1.000
_cell.length_c   1.000
_cell.angle_alpha   90.00
_cell.angle_beta   90.00
_cell.angle_gamma   90.00
#
_symmetry.space_group_name_H-M   'P 1'
#
loop_
_entity.id
_entity.type
_entity.pdbx_description
1 polymer ?
#
loop_
_entity_poly.entity_id
_entity_poly.type
_entity_poly.pdbx_seq_one_letter_code
_entity_poly.pdbx_strand_id
1 'polypeptide(L)'
;MAARTTYHHGDLKAALVEAGVAAARRGGEAAVGLNRLAAGLGVSASAAYRHFPEGLEDLLVAVGDVARRRLAERLAVRISEVAPSQDAATDARRRFRASGRAYVEYVLEEPGLFQVANRHDRGRLPDADPFGVLESCIADLVSAGVLDQAHRPDAATAAWAAVHGLAVLLTEGPLRRLPPDRRDRAVERTLDMVEAGL
;
A
#
# COMPACT_ATOMS: atom_id res chain seq x y z
N MET A 1 43.03 -6.14 -11.50
CA MET A 1 42.46 -5.92 -10.15
C MET A 1 41.11 -5.24 -10.32
N ALA A 2 40.02 -5.97 -10.11
CA ALA A 2 38.67 -5.40 -10.21
C ALA A 2 38.43 -4.45 -9.03
N ALA A 3 38.05 -3.21 -9.33
CA ALA A 3 37.72 -2.21 -8.32
C ALA A 3 36.53 -2.71 -7.50
N ARG A 4 36.75 -2.88 -6.19
CA ARG A 4 35.68 -3.12 -5.23
C ARG A 4 34.88 -1.84 -5.13
N THR A 5 33.72 -1.79 -5.78
CA THR A 5 32.74 -0.72 -5.59
C THR A 5 32.37 -0.72 -4.11
N THR A 6 32.87 0.27 -3.39
CA THR A 6 32.60 0.48 -1.97
C THR A 6 31.14 0.86 -1.83
N TYR A 7 30.32 -0.12 -1.50
CA TYR A 7 28.95 0.10 -1.04
C TYR A 7 29.00 1.09 0.12
N HIS A 8 28.42 2.27 -0.07
CA HIS A 8 28.10 3.13 1.06
C HIS A 8 27.14 2.34 1.97
N HIS A 9 27.37 2.32 3.28
CA HIS A 9 26.58 1.49 4.19
C HIS A 9 25.06 1.78 4.17
N GLY A 10 24.66 2.99 3.77
CA GLY A 10 23.25 3.31 3.49
C GLY A 10 22.71 2.64 2.21
N ASP A 11 23.57 2.44 1.22
CA ASP A 11 23.26 1.77 -0.06
C ASP A 11 22.98 0.28 0.16
N LEU A 12 23.72 -0.41 1.05
CA LEU A 12 23.48 -1.84 1.27
C LEU A 12 22.11 -2.12 1.91
N LYS A 13 21.72 -1.33 2.92
CA LYS A 13 20.40 -1.49 3.54
C LYS A 13 19.30 -1.24 2.50
N ALA A 14 19.40 -0.15 1.75
CA ALA A 14 18.44 0.16 0.68
C ALA A 14 18.39 -0.93 -0.40
N ALA A 15 19.55 -1.41 -0.87
CA ALA A 15 19.63 -2.47 -1.87
C ALA A 15 19.02 -3.80 -1.38
N LEU A 16 19.23 -4.16 -0.12
CA LEU A 16 18.59 -5.34 0.48
C LEU A 16 17.07 -5.20 0.56
N VAL A 17 16.57 -4.01 0.94
CA VAL A 17 15.12 -3.73 0.95
C VAL A 17 14.55 -3.81 -0.46
N GLU A 18 15.16 -3.17 -1.45
CA GLU A 18 14.70 -3.21 -2.84
C GLU A 18 14.74 -4.62 -3.44
N ALA A 19 15.78 -5.40 -3.14
CA ALA A 19 15.84 -6.80 -3.51
C ALA A 19 14.74 -7.62 -2.82
N GLY A 20 14.43 -7.29 -1.56
CA GLY A 20 13.30 -7.86 -0.80
C GLY A 20 11.94 -7.53 -1.41
N VAL A 21 11.72 -6.27 -1.82
CA VAL A 21 10.52 -5.84 -2.54
C VAL A 21 10.38 -6.63 -3.84
N ALA A 22 11.45 -6.73 -4.64
CA ALA A 22 11.43 -7.49 -5.88
C ALA A 22 11.15 -9.00 -5.64
N ALA A 23 11.66 -9.56 -4.55
CA ALA A 23 11.37 -10.94 -4.17
C ALA A 23 9.90 -11.13 -3.76
N ALA A 24 9.37 -10.24 -2.92
CA ALA A 24 7.97 -10.27 -2.48
C ALA A 24 6.99 -10.19 -3.66
N ARG A 25 7.29 -9.36 -4.68
CA ARG A 25 6.50 -9.30 -5.92
C ARG A 25 6.42 -10.63 -6.66
N ARG A 26 7.50 -11.40 -6.69
CA ARG A 26 7.58 -12.66 -7.45
C ARG A 26 6.95 -13.86 -6.73
N GLY A 27 7.02 -13.89 -5.40
CA GLY A 27 6.62 -15.10 -4.66
C GLY A 27 6.12 -14.84 -3.24
N GLY A 28 5.68 -13.62 -2.94
CA GLY A 28 5.20 -13.22 -1.63
C GLY A 28 6.28 -13.26 -0.56
N GLU A 29 5.84 -13.22 0.70
CA GLU A 29 6.68 -13.22 1.90
C GLU A 29 7.72 -14.36 1.88
N ALA A 30 7.32 -15.57 1.48
CA ALA A 30 8.19 -16.76 1.45
C ALA A 30 9.37 -16.65 0.46
N ALA A 31 9.31 -15.74 -0.52
CA ALA A 31 10.40 -15.49 -1.44
C ALA A 31 11.48 -14.57 -0.84
N VAL A 32 11.16 -13.81 0.21
CA VAL A 32 12.07 -12.88 0.89
C VAL A 32 12.95 -13.67 1.86
N GLY A 33 14.27 -13.59 1.68
CA GLY A 33 15.21 -14.29 2.54
C GLY A 33 16.52 -13.54 2.66
N LEU A 34 16.85 -13.05 3.86
CA LEU A 34 17.99 -12.16 4.09
C LEU A 34 19.32 -12.72 3.54
N ASN A 35 19.64 -13.98 3.83
CA ASN A 35 20.87 -14.62 3.36
C ASN A 35 20.89 -14.81 1.83
N ARG A 36 19.75 -15.18 1.24
CA ARG A 36 19.61 -15.35 -0.22
C ARG A 36 19.79 -14.02 -0.93
N LEU A 37 19.20 -12.95 -0.41
CA LEU A 37 19.30 -11.60 -0.96
C LEU A 37 20.72 -11.05 -0.81
N ALA A 38 21.34 -11.24 0.36
CA ALA A 38 22.74 -10.88 0.60
C ALA A 38 23.69 -11.55 -0.40
N ALA A 39 23.54 -12.87 -0.60
CA ALA A 39 24.31 -13.61 -1.60
C ALA A 39 24.07 -13.10 -3.03
N GLY A 40 22.81 -12.80 -3.37
CA GLY A 40 22.45 -12.22 -4.67
C GLY A 40 23.05 -10.83 -4.93
N LEU A 41 23.32 -10.06 -3.87
CA LEU A 41 24.00 -8.76 -3.93
C LEU A 41 25.53 -8.87 -3.78
N GLY A 42 26.08 -10.08 -3.67
CA GLY A 42 27.52 -10.31 -3.53
C GLY A 42 28.10 -9.90 -2.18
N VAL A 43 27.27 -9.78 -1.13
CA VAL A 43 27.71 -9.44 0.23
C VAL A 43 27.59 -10.62 1.18
N SER A 44 28.36 -10.59 2.28
CA SER A 44 28.29 -11.64 3.29
C SER A 44 27.01 -11.54 4.13
N ALA A 45 26.52 -12.69 4.61
CA ALA A 45 25.41 -12.72 5.57
C ALA A 45 25.69 -11.84 6.80
N SER A 46 26.91 -11.90 7.34
CA SER A 46 27.34 -11.05 8.46
C SER A 46 27.19 -9.55 8.16
N ALA A 47 27.42 -9.11 6.93
CA ALA A 47 27.18 -7.71 6.55
C ALA A 47 25.69 -7.36 6.56
N ALA A 48 24.82 -8.26 6.11
CA ALA A 48 23.37 -8.06 6.13
C ALA A 48 22.82 -8.01 7.57
N TYR A 49 23.26 -8.90 8.46
CA TYR A 49 22.84 -8.92 9.87
C TYR A 49 23.29 -7.67 10.65
N ARG A 50 24.33 -6.95 10.20
CA ARG A 50 24.66 -5.63 10.78
C ARG A 50 23.60 -4.56 10.49
N HIS A 51 22.87 -4.68 9.39
CA HIS A 51 21.80 -3.76 9.00
C HIS A 51 20.41 -4.22 9.46
N PHE A 52 20.24 -5.53 9.64
CA PHE A 52 18.99 -6.18 10.05
C PHE A 52 19.28 -7.10 11.25
N PRO A 53 19.44 -6.54 12.46
CA PRO A 53 19.81 -7.31 13.65
C PRO A 53 18.76 -8.35 14.08
N GLU A 54 17.46 -8.10 13.87
CA GLU A 54 16.39 -9.10 14.06
C GLU A 54 16.24 -10.05 12.85
N GLY A 55 17.15 -9.93 11.86
CA GLY A 55 17.22 -10.81 10.71
C GLY A 55 16.11 -10.58 9.70
N LEU A 56 15.38 -11.65 9.35
CA LEU A 56 14.35 -11.59 8.31
C LEU A 56 13.19 -10.67 8.71
N GLU A 57 12.81 -10.63 9.99
CA GLU A 57 11.69 -9.82 10.45
C GLU A 57 11.94 -8.32 10.22
N ASP A 58 13.11 -7.81 10.59
CA ASP A 58 13.49 -6.41 10.33
C ASP A 58 13.45 -6.08 8.83
N LEU A 59 13.86 -7.04 7.99
CA LEU A 59 13.82 -6.87 6.54
C LEU A 59 12.37 -6.81 6.04
N LEU A 60 11.49 -7.70 6.52
CA LEU A 60 10.08 -7.73 6.13
C LEU A 60 9.35 -6.45 6.56
N VAL A 61 9.62 -5.92 7.75
CA VAL A 61 9.11 -4.61 8.19
C VAL A 61 9.56 -3.50 7.23
N ALA A 62 10.86 -3.45 6.91
CA ALA A 62 11.39 -2.44 6.00
C ALA A 62 10.84 -2.55 4.57
N VAL A 63 10.62 -3.78 4.07
CA VAL A 63 9.95 -4.03 2.78
C VAL A 63 8.49 -3.58 2.85
N GLY A 64 7.80 -3.87 3.94
CA GLY A 64 6.43 -3.42 4.20
C GLY A 64 6.31 -1.89 4.23
N ASP A 65 7.26 -1.19 4.85
CA ASP A 65 7.32 0.28 4.86
C ASP A 65 7.44 0.86 3.44
N VAL A 66 8.30 0.28 2.60
CA VAL A 66 8.43 0.69 1.19
C VAL A 66 7.14 0.41 0.43
N ALA A 67 6.50 -0.73 0.66
CA ALA A 67 5.24 -1.08 0.01
C ALA A 67 4.10 -0.13 0.40
N ARG A 68 3.95 0.22 1.68
CA ARG A 68 2.94 1.19 2.16
C ARG A 68 3.19 2.58 1.57
N ARG A 69 4.44 3.03 1.52
CA ARG A 69 4.81 4.32 0.90
C ARG A 69 4.45 4.37 -0.58
N ARG A 70 4.82 3.34 -1.34
CA ARG A 70 4.49 3.23 -2.78
C ARG A 70 2.99 3.17 -3.02
N LEU A 71 2.25 2.50 -2.15
CA LEU A 71 0.78 2.53 -2.19
C LEU A 71 0.27 3.96 -1.96
N ALA A 72 0.71 4.66 -0.91
CA ALA A 72 0.30 6.04 -0.63
C ALA A 72 0.61 6.98 -1.81
N GLU A 73 1.81 6.88 -2.40
CA GLU A 73 2.22 7.61 -3.60
C GLU A 73 1.27 7.32 -4.79
N ARG A 74 0.93 6.05 -5.03
CA ARG A 74 -0.01 5.66 -6.09
C ARG A 74 -1.40 6.26 -5.84
N LEU A 75 -1.89 6.23 -4.60
CA LEU A 75 -3.17 6.85 -4.26
C LEU A 75 -3.15 8.35 -4.57
N ALA A 76 -2.09 9.06 -4.15
CA ALA A 76 -1.93 10.48 -4.40
C ALA A 76 -1.88 10.83 -5.90
N VAL A 77 -1.17 10.03 -6.70
CA VAL A 77 -1.14 10.18 -8.17
C VAL A 77 -2.55 10.00 -8.76
N ARG A 78 -3.28 8.95 -8.37
CA ARG A 78 -4.64 8.72 -8.88
C ARG A 78 -5.62 9.82 -8.51
N ILE A 79 -5.47 10.40 -7.32
CA ILE A 79 -6.25 11.56 -6.88
C ILE A 79 -5.94 12.80 -7.73
N SER A 80 -4.67 13.04 -8.05
CA SER A 80 -4.26 14.23 -8.82
C SER A 80 -4.65 14.16 -10.31
N GLU A 81 -4.86 12.95 -10.84
CA GLU A 81 -5.40 12.71 -12.19
C GLU A 81 -6.89 13.08 -12.33
N VAL A 82 -7.62 13.27 -11.21
CA VAL A 82 -9.03 13.67 -11.25
C VAL A 82 -9.16 15.11 -11.78
N ALA A 83 -9.70 15.24 -12.99
CA ALA A 83 -9.94 16.53 -13.62
C ALA A 83 -10.90 17.39 -12.76
N PRO A 84 -10.53 18.64 -12.47
CA PRO A 84 -11.39 19.53 -11.70
C PRO A 84 -12.66 19.88 -12.48
N SER A 85 -13.73 20.13 -11.76
CA SER A 85 -15.00 20.61 -12.30
C SER A 85 -15.43 21.93 -11.63
N GLN A 86 -16.60 22.45 -12.04
CA GLN A 86 -17.18 23.63 -11.39
C GLN A 86 -17.88 23.29 -10.06
N ASP A 87 -17.95 22.00 -9.70
CA ASP A 87 -18.61 21.54 -8.48
C ASP A 87 -17.60 20.83 -7.55
N ALA A 88 -17.28 21.50 -6.44
CA ALA A 88 -16.37 20.99 -5.43
C ALA A 88 -16.86 19.67 -4.81
N ALA A 89 -18.17 19.47 -4.67
CA ALA A 89 -18.75 18.24 -4.13
C ALA A 89 -18.52 17.06 -5.07
N THR A 90 -18.75 17.27 -6.37
CA THR A 90 -18.44 16.28 -7.41
C THR A 90 -16.95 15.92 -7.42
N ASP A 91 -16.07 16.92 -7.32
CA ASP A 91 -14.62 16.69 -7.33
C ASP A 91 -14.15 15.89 -6.10
N ALA A 92 -14.63 16.25 -4.90
CA ALA A 92 -14.29 15.54 -3.66
C ALA A 92 -14.75 14.07 -3.71
N ARG A 93 -15.98 13.80 -4.19
CA ARG A 93 -16.49 12.44 -4.40
C ARG A 93 -15.61 11.66 -5.38
N ARG A 94 -15.25 12.26 -6.52
CA ARG A 94 -14.37 11.62 -7.52
C ARG A 94 -12.99 11.29 -6.97
N ARG A 95 -12.37 12.19 -6.18
CA ARG A 95 -11.08 11.94 -5.53
C ARG A 95 -11.14 10.81 -4.51
N PHE A 96 -12.18 10.79 -3.68
CA PHE A 96 -12.44 9.70 -2.74
C PHE A 96 -12.61 8.35 -3.45
N ARG A 97 -13.39 8.31 -4.53
CA ARG A 97 -13.55 7.08 -5.33
C ARG A 97 -12.26 6.65 -6.01
N ALA A 98 -11.50 7.61 -6.54
CA ALA A 98 -10.21 7.34 -7.18
C ALA A 98 -9.21 6.71 -6.21
N SER A 99 -9.14 7.19 -4.96
CA SER A 99 -8.28 6.61 -3.93
C SER A 99 -8.69 5.18 -3.56
N GLY A 100 -9.99 4.94 -3.33
CA GLY A 100 -10.50 3.60 -3.03
C GLY A 100 -10.28 2.59 -4.17
N ARG A 101 -10.50 3.01 -5.43
CA ARG A 101 -10.20 2.18 -6.62
C ARG A 101 -8.72 1.86 -6.74
N ALA A 102 -7.86 2.88 -6.61
CA ALA A 102 -6.41 2.73 -6.69
C ALA A 102 -5.86 1.79 -5.62
N TYR A 103 -6.45 1.79 -4.43
CA TYR A 103 -6.14 0.86 -3.36
C TYR A 103 -6.40 -0.59 -3.79
N VAL A 104 -7.61 -0.89 -4.26
CA VAL A 104 -7.96 -2.26 -4.67
C VAL A 104 -7.11 -2.72 -5.85
N GLU A 105 -6.88 -1.84 -6.84
CA GLU A 105 -6.00 -2.14 -7.98
C GLU A 105 -4.58 -2.52 -7.52
N TYR A 106 -3.98 -1.74 -6.62
CA TYR A 106 -2.65 -2.05 -6.08
C TYR A 106 -2.61 -3.42 -5.41
N VAL A 107 -3.61 -3.73 -4.58
CA VAL A 107 -3.69 -5.01 -3.87
C VAL A 107 -3.81 -6.19 -4.84
N LEU A 108 -4.55 -6.01 -5.93
CA LEU A 108 -4.72 -7.04 -6.98
C LEU A 108 -3.48 -7.21 -7.87
N GLU A 109 -2.76 -6.12 -8.17
CA GLU A 109 -1.57 -6.13 -9.00
C GLU A 109 -0.33 -6.62 -8.25
N GLU A 110 -0.23 -6.31 -6.95
CA GLU A 110 0.95 -6.53 -6.13
C GLU A 110 0.64 -7.42 -4.89
N PRO A 111 -0.05 -8.58 -5.02
CA PRO A 111 -0.61 -9.31 -3.89
C PRO A 111 0.44 -9.80 -2.89
N GLY A 112 1.61 -10.24 -3.39
CA GLY A 112 2.71 -10.68 -2.53
C GLY A 112 3.38 -9.55 -1.76
N LEU A 113 3.47 -8.35 -2.37
CA LEU A 113 4.03 -7.18 -1.71
C LEU A 113 3.03 -6.58 -0.71
N PHE A 114 1.75 -6.56 -1.06
CA PHE A 114 0.67 -6.16 -0.15
C PHE A 114 0.61 -7.07 1.09
N GLN A 115 0.75 -8.38 0.92
CA GLN A 115 0.77 -9.32 2.05
C GLN A 115 1.85 -8.94 3.08
N VAL A 116 3.08 -8.64 2.62
CA VAL A 116 4.17 -8.20 3.50
C VAL A 116 3.83 -6.86 4.16
N ALA A 117 3.30 -5.92 3.39
CA ALA A 117 2.86 -4.61 3.89
C ALA A 117 1.77 -4.71 4.96
N ASN A 118 0.88 -5.70 4.86
CA ASN A 118 -0.23 -5.85 5.79
C ASN A 118 0.16 -6.61 7.07
N ARG A 119 1.04 -7.61 6.96
CA ARG A 119 1.41 -8.49 8.09
C ARG A 119 2.49 -7.89 8.98
N HIS A 120 3.42 -7.15 8.40
CA HIS A 120 4.59 -6.59 9.11
C HIS A 120 4.44 -5.07 9.31
N ASP A 121 3.23 -4.63 9.62
CA ASP A 121 2.99 -3.28 10.09
C ASP A 121 3.22 -3.22 11.61
N ARG A 122 4.22 -2.43 12.03
CA ARG A 122 4.51 -2.18 13.45
C ARG A 122 3.86 -0.89 13.97
N GLY A 123 2.91 -0.31 13.21
CA GLY A 123 2.22 0.93 13.57
C GLY A 123 3.12 2.16 13.54
N ARG A 124 4.30 2.07 12.90
CA ARG A 124 5.09 3.25 12.58
C ARG A 124 4.49 3.88 11.34
N LEU A 125 3.97 5.09 11.47
CA LEU A 125 3.50 5.86 10.33
C LEU A 125 4.72 6.26 9.48
N PRO A 126 4.89 5.73 8.25
CA PRO A 126 5.84 6.31 7.32
C PRO A 126 5.44 7.75 6.98
N ASP A 127 6.38 8.56 6.47
CA ASP A 127 6.10 9.95 6.05
C ASP A 127 4.93 10.06 5.05
N ALA A 128 4.66 8.98 4.30
CA ALA A 128 3.47 8.83 3.46
C ALA A 128 2.80 7.49 3.76
N ASP A 129 1.59 7.56 4.31
CA ASP A 129 0.78 6.42 4.74
C ASP A 129 -0.58 6.39 3.98
N PRO A 130 -1.03 5.22 3.47
CA PRO A 130 -2.28 5.14 2.72
C PRO A 130 -3.53 5.53 3.52
N PHE A 131 -3.54 5.31 4.85
CA PHE A 131 -4.65 5.71 5.69
C PHE A 131 -4.71 7.25 5.81
N GLY A 132 -3.56 7.91 5.97
CA GLY A 132 -3.49 9.38 5.93
C GLY A 132 -3.98 10.00 4.60
N VAL A 133 -3.79 9.32 3.46
CA VAL A 133 -4.36 9.75 2.17
C VAL A 133 -5.89 9.66 2.18
N LEU A 134 -6.45 8.60 2.78
CA LEU A 134 -7.89 8.45 2.96
C LEU A 134 -8.46 9.53 3.90
N GLU A 135 -7.81 9.80 5.03
CA GLU A 135 -8.22 10.88 5.96
C GLU A 135 -8.26 12.24 5.26
N SER A 136 -7.32 12.50 4.35
CA SER A 136 -7.30 13.71 3.54
C SER A 136 -8.49 13.76 2.57
N CYS A 137 -8.84 12.64 1.93
CA CYS A 137 -10.04 12.57 1.08
C CYS A 137 -11.33 12.80 1.89
N ILE A 138 -11.43 12.22 3.10
CA ILE A 138 -12.56 12.47 4.01
C ILE A 138 -12.63 13.94 4.41
N ALA A 139 -11.48 14.59 4.64
CA ALA A 139 -11.42 16.02 4.91
C ALA A 139 -11.99 16.85 3.76
N ASP A 140 -11.64 16.52 2.52
CA ASP A 140 -12.14 17.19 1.33
C ASP A 140 -13.67 17.03 1.18
N LEU A 141 -14.22 15.84 1.50
CA LEU A 141 -15.67 15.61 1.50
C LEU A 141 -16.39 16.51 2.50
N VAL A 142 -15.84 16.68 3.70
CA VAL A 142 -16.40 17.62 4.69
C VAL A 142 -16.33 19.05 4.16
N SER A 143 -15.15 19.48 3.67
CA SER A 143 -14.95 20.85 3.19
C SER A 143 -15.86 21.19 1.99
N ALA A 144 -16.20 20.21 1.16
CA ALA A 144 -17.12 20.37 0.05
C ALA A 144 -18.62 20.25 0.46
N GLY A 145 -18.92 20.07 1.75
CA GLY A 145 -20.29 19.90 2.25
C GLY A 145 -20.94 18.57 1.87
N VAL A 146 -20.15 17.57 1.47
CA VAL A 146 -20.61 16.23 1.12
C VAL A 146 -20.83 15.37 2.37
N LEU A 147 -19.96 15.51 3.36
CA LEU A 147 -19.97 14.76 4.61
C LEU A 147 -20.19 15.72 5.79
N ASP A 148 -21.09 15.38 6.71
CA ASP A 148 -21.25 16.13 7.95
C ASP A 148 -19.99 16.01 8.82
N GLN A 149 -19.52 17.13 9.36
CA GLN A 149 -18.35 17.18 10.24
C GLN A 149 -18.49 16.24 11.45
N ALA A 150 -19.72 15.98 11.94
CA ALA A 150 -19.99 15.05 13.03
C ALA A 150 -19.63 13.59 12.70
N HIS A 151 -19.67 13.19 11.42
CA HIS A 151 -19.34 11.83 10.98
C HIS A 151 -17.86 11.63 10.65
N ARG A 152 -17.10 12.72 10.50
CA ARG A 152 -15.67 12.70 10.14
C ARG A 152 -14.81 11.73 10.98
N PRO A 153 -14.94 11.63 12.32
CA PRO A 153 -14.05 10.79 13.13
C PRO A 153 -14.05 9.31 12.75
N ASP A 154 -15.21 8.77 12.36
CA ASP A 154 -15.39 7.34 12.09
C ASP A 154 -15.44 7.02 10.58
N ALA A 155 -15.63 8.03 9.75
CA ALA A 155 -15.75 7.92 8.30
C ALA A 155 -14.56 7.22 7.64
N ALA A 156 -13.33 7.62 7.98
CA ALA A 156 -12.11 7.02 7.42
C ALA A 156 -11.98 5.54 7.81
N THR A 157 -12.27 5.21 9.07
CA THR A 157 -12.24 3.83 9.58
C THR A 157 -13.27 2.95 8.87
N ALA A 158 -14.51 3.43 8.71
CA ALA A 158 -15.56 2.69 8.02
C ALA A 158 -15.23 2.46 6.55
N ALA A 159 -14.76 3.51 5.85
CA ALA A 159 -14.34 3.43 4.46
C ALA A 159 -13.16 2.46 4.28
N TRP A 160 -12.15 2.56 5.16
CA TRP A 160 -11.00 1.66 5.15
C TRP A 160 -11.43 0.21 5.36
N ALA A 161 -12.23 -0.08 6.38
CA ALA A 161 -12.70 -1.44 6.66
C ALA A 161 -13.43 -2.07 5.47
N ALA A 162 -14.28 -1.31 4.78
CA ALA A 162 -15.01 -1.79 3.61
C ALA A 162 -14.08 -2.07 2.41
N VAL A 163 -13.23 -1.11 2.05
CA VAL A 163 -12.34 -1.22 0.88
C VAL A 163 -11.22 -2.23 1.13
N HIS A 164 -10.57 -2.18 2.29
CA HIS A 164 -9.56 -3.15 2.72
C HIS A 164 -10.15 -4.56 2.79
N GLY A 165 -11.32 -4.71 3.43
CA GLY A 165 -12.01 -5.99 3.54
C GLY A 165 -12.31 -6.59 2.17
N LEU A 166 -12.85 -5.80 1.24
CA LEU A 166 -13.05 -6.26 -0.14
C LEU A 166 -11.74 -6.68 -0.80
N ALA A 167 -10.68 -5.87 -0.69
CA ALA A 167 -9.39 -6.15 -1.30
C ALA A 167 -8.80 -7.49 -0.79
N VAL A 168 -8.81 -7.71 0.53
CA VAL A 168 -8.39 -8.99 1.14
C VAL A 168 -9.26 -10.15 0.68
N LEU A 169 -10.58 -9.97 0.58
CA LEU A 169 -11.47 -11.03 0.10
C LEU A 169 -11.21 -11.42 -1.35
N LEU A 170 -10.80 -10.46 -2.18
CA LEU A 170 -10.46 -10.65 -3.59
C LEU A 170 -9.08 -11.29 -3.80
N THR A 171 -8.12 -11.09 -2.90
CA THR A 171 -6.76 -11.65 -3.02
C THR A 171 -6.57 -12.94 -2.24
N GLU A 172 -6.92 -12.94 -0.96
CA GLU A 172 -6.69 -14.04 -0.02
C GLU A 172 -7.99 -14.77 0.36
N GLY A 173 -9.15 -14.18 0.09
CA GLY A 173 -10.43 -14.72 0.51
C GLY A 173 -11.16 -15.60 -0.50
N PRO A 174 -12.46 -15.87 -0.25
CA PRO A 174 -13.30 -16.72 -1.09
C PRO A 174 -13.63 -16.09 -2.44
N LEU A 175 -13.44 -14.77 -2.60
CA LEU A 175 -13.78 -14.03 -3.82
C LEU A 175 -12.68 -14.05 -4.88
N ARG A 176 -11.53 -14.67 -4.61
CA ARG A 176 -10.41 -14.81 -5.56
C ARG A 176 -10.78 -15.43 -6.91
N ARG A 177 -11.84 -16.23 -6.96
CA ARG A 177 -12.33 -16.89 -8.19
C ARG A 177 -13.33 -16.05 -8.97
N LEU A 178 -13.67 -14.84 -8.51
CA LEU A 178 -14.57 -13.96 -9.25
C LEU A 178 -13.93 -13.59 -10.60
N PRO A 179 -14.69 -13.67 -11.70
CA PRO A 179 -14.29 -13.12 -13.00
C PRO A 179 -14.01 -11.61 -12.93
N PRO A 180 -13.11 -11.05 -13.77
CA PRO A 180 -12.73 -9.64 -13.72
C PRO A 180 -13.91 -8.66 -13.74
N ASP A 181 -14.88 -8.84 -14.63
CA ASP A 181 -16.07 -7.99 -14.74
C ASP A 181 -16.90 -7.97 -13.43
N ARG A 182 -16.95 -9.10 -12.72
CA ARG A 182 -17.62 -9.22 -11.43
C ARG A 182 -16.82 -8.56 -10.30
N ARG A 183 -15.49 -8.57 -10.39
CA ARG A 183 -14.63 -7.87 -9.43
C ARG A 183 -14.83 -6.37 -9.56
N ASP A 184 -14.79 -5.84 -10.79
CA ASP A 184 -14.97 -4.40 -11.03
C ASP A 184 -16.33 -3.91 -10.53
N ARG A 185 -17.40 -4.67 -10.78
CA ARG A 185 -18.72 -4.37 -10.23
C ARG A 185 -18.76 -4.43 -8.71
N ALA A 186 -18.04 -5.37 -8.09
CA ALA A 186 -17.96 -5.45 -6.63
C ALA A 186 -17.24 -4.22 -6.05
N VAL A 187 -16.15 -3.77 -6.69
CA VAL A 187 -15.43 -2.56 -6.29
C VAL A 187 -16.33 -1.34 -6.39
N GLU A 188 -16.97 -1.11 -7.55
CA GLU A 188 -17.89 0.02 -7.72
C GLU A 188 -19.02 -0.01 -6.69
N ARG A 189 -19.62 -1.20 -6.48
CA ARG A 189 -20.73 -1.33 -5.53
C ARG A 189 -20.28 -1.06 -4.09
N THR A 190 -19.10 -1.49 -3.69
CA THR A 190 -18.56 -1.20 -2.36
C THR A 190 -18.30 0.29 -2.20
N LEU A 191 -17.72 0.96 -3.21
CA LEU A 191 -17.51 2.41 -3.17
C LEU A 191 -18.84 3.18 -3.08
N ASP A 192 -19.86 2.78 -3.86
CA ASP A 192 -21.20 3.37 -3.77
C ASP A 192 -21.81 3.22 -2.38
N MET A 193 -21.66 2.06 -1.75
CA MET A 193 -22.20 1.79 -0.42
C MET A 193 -21.49 2.62 0.66
N VAL A 194 -20.16 2.75 0.57
CA VAL A 194 -19.40 3.59 1.48
C VAL A 194 -19.80 5.05 1.31
N GLU A 195 -19.80 5.55 0.07
CA GLU A 195 -20.15 6.93 -0.23
C GLU A 195 -21.58 7.31 0.18
N ALA A 196 -22.54 6.38 0.09
CA ALA A 196 -23.91 6.59 0.56
C ALA A 196 -24.08 6.50 2.08
N GLY A 197 -23.13 5.87 2.77
CA GLY A 197 -23.13 5.71 4.24
C GLY A 197 -22.33 6.78 4.98
N LEU A 198 -21.57 7.60 4.24
CA LEU A 198 -20.89 8.82 4.71
C LEU A 198 -21.87 9.99 4.66
#